data_AF-A0A161MC04-F1
#
_entry.id   AF-A0A161MC04-F1
#
_cell.length_a   1.000
_cell.length_b   1.000
_cell.length_c   1.000
_cell.angle_alpha   90.00
_cell.angle_beta   90.00
_cell.angle_gamma   90.00
#
_symmetry.space_group_name_H-M   'P 1'
#
loop_
_entity.id
_entity.type
_entity.pdbx_description
1 polymer ?
#
loop_
_entity_poly.entity_id
_entity_poly.type
_entity_poly.pdbx_seq_one_letter_code
_entity_poly.pdbx_strand_id
1 'polypeptide(L)'
;VSLGSSYSEDTAVFFLELLLKVVIQNRDRIGTMWSTVREHIYTLLMGAAACDHHFLVERSVVGLLRLAIRLMHREEMSPMVLQSLRMLLLLKGSTLSRVGRQVSYGMYELVKTSAANIHSAADWAIIFTLLECVGAGARPPRVVYSPLQQASQQGAKS
;
A
#
# COMPACT_ATOMS: atom_id res chain seq x y z
N VAL A 1 11.90 0.09 -34.31
CA VAL A 1 12.30 0.89 -33.13
C VAL A 1 11.20 0.75 -32.07
N SER A 2 11.35 -0.17 -31.12
CA SER A 2 10.35 -0.40 -30.06
C SER A 2 10.71 0.46 -28.85
N LEU A 3 10.48 1.76 -28.95
CA LEU A 3 10.77 2.75 -27.90
C LEU A 3 9.56 3.00 -26.98
N GLY A 4 8.40 2.39 -27.22
CA GLY A 4 7.14 2.76 -26.56
C GLY A 4 6.87 2.14 -25.18
N SER A 5 7.35 0.92 -24.89
CA SER A 5 7.02 0.23 -23.64
C SER A 5 7.96 0.60 -22.48
N SER A 6 9.27 0.67 -22.71
CA SER A 6 10.23 1.00 -21.63
C SER A 6 10.17 2.48 -21.22
N TYR A 7 10.03 3.39 -22.19
CA TYR A 7 9.95 4.82 -21.89
C TYR A 7 8.67 5.18 -21.13
N SER A 8 7.57 4.45 -21.36
CA SER A 8 6.34 4.65 -20.58
C SER A 8 6.48 4.11 -19.15
N GLU A 9 7.21 3.01 -18.94
CA GLU A 9 7.51 2.50 -17.59
C GLU A 9 8.39 3.47 -16.79
N ASP A 10 9.52 3.91 -17.35
CA ASP A 10 10.43 4.85 -16.67
C ASP A 10 9.76 6.19 -16.35
N THR A 11 8.92 6.67 -17.26
CA THR A 11 8.12 7.88 -17.06
C THR A 11 7.10 7.69 -15.95
N ALA A 12 6.42 6.54 -15.90
CA ALA A 12 5.48 6.21 -14.82
C ALA A 12 6.19 6.11 -13.47
N VAL A 13 7.38 5.51 -13.40
CA VAL A 13 8.21 5.47 -12.18
C VAL A 13 8.60 6.89 -11.74
N PHE A 14 9.00 7.75 -12.67
CA PHE A 14 9.32 9.15 -12.37
C PHE A 14 8.11 9.88 -11.75
N PHE A 15 6.94 9.80 -12.37
CA PHE A 15 5.73 10.44 -11.86
C PHE A 15 5.27 9.86 -10.53
N LEU A 16 5.40 8.54 -10.34
CA LEU A 16 5.18 7.90 -9.06
C LEU A 16 6.10 8.50 -7.99
N GLU A 17 7.42 8.55 -8.21
CA GLU A 17 8.35 9.12 -7.24
C GLU A 17 8.09 10.60 -6.95
N LEU A 18 7.72 11.38 -7.96
CA LEU A 18 7.32 12.77 -7.80
C LEU A 18 6.06 12.88 -6.92
N LEU A 19 5.01 12.10 -7.23
CA LEU A 19 3.78 12.04 -6.44
C LEU A 19 4.07 11.70 -4.98
N LEU A 20 4.86 10.65 -4.73
CA LEU A 20 5.20 10.21 -3.38
C LEU A 20 5.95 11.30 -2.59
N LYS A 21 6.90 12.00 -3.23
CA LYS A 21 7.60 13.14 -2.62
C LYS A 21 6.64 14.27 -2.26
N VAL A 22 5.75 14.64 -3.17
CA VAL A 22 4.74 15.69 -2.94
C VAL A 22 3.82 15.30 -1.78
N VAL A 23 3.33 14.06 -1.75
CA VAL A 23 2.46 13.55 -0.68
C VAL A 23 3.18 13.58 0.68
N ILE A 24 4.43 13.10 0.75
CA ILE A 24 5.22 13.11 1.99
C ILE A 24 5.47 14.53 2.48
N GLN A 25 5.77 15.46 1.57
CA GLN A 25 6.03 16.86 1.91
C GLN A 25 4.76 17.56 2.41
N ASN A 26 3.59 17.16 1.92
CA ASN A 26 2.28 17.71 2.30
C ASN A 26 1.51 16.82 3.28
N ARG A 27 2.21 15.99 4.08
CA ARG A 27 1.60 14.97 4.96
C ARG A 27 0.54 15.51 5.91
N ASP A 28 0.63 16.77 6.33
CA ASP A 28 -0.29 17.35 7.30
C ASP A 28 -1.70 17.60 6.70
N ARG A 29 -1.79 17.67 5.36
CA ARG A 29 -3.03 17.91 4.60
C ARG A 29 -3.53 16.65 3.90
N ILE A 30 -2.85 15.52 4.06
CA ILE A 30 -3.10 14.33 3.24
C ILE A 30 -4.48 13.71 3.48
N GLY A 31 -5.09 13.93 4.66
CA GLY A 31 -6.36 13.29 5.02
C GLY A 31 -7.47 13.48 3.98
N THR A 32 -7.58 14.67 3.38
CA THR A 32 -8.61 14.96 2.37
C THR A 32 -8.30 14.35 0.99
N MET A 33 -7.03 14.13 0.67
CA MET A 33 -6.59 13.61 -0.63
C MET A 33 -6.19 12.13 -0.60
N TRP A 34 -6.14 11.52 0.59
CA TRP A 34 -5.61 10.18 0.78
C TRP A 34 -6.34 9.14 -0.06
N SER A 35 -7.67 9.22 -0.12
CA SER A 35 -8.48 8.31 -0.95
C SER A 35 -8.06 8.37 -2.42
N THR A 36 -7.84 9.57 -2.96
CA THR A 36 -7.40 9.75 -4.36
C THR A 36 -5.99 9.22 -4.59
N VAL A 37 -5.06 9.51 -3.67
CA VAL A 37 -3.67 9.03 -3.75
C VAL A 37 -3.62 7.50 -3.67
N ARG A 38 -4.36 6.92 -2.73
CA ARG A 38 -4.49 5.47 -2.55
C ARG A 38 -5.04 4.81 -3.81
N GLU A 39 -6.12 5.35 -4.37
CA GLU A 39 -6.74 4.80 -5.58
C GLU A 39 -5.79 4.82 -6.78
N HIS A 40 -5.05 5.93 -6.94
CA HIS A 40 -4.05 6.04 -7.99
C HIS A 40 -2.93 5.01 -7.82
N ILE A 41 -2.38 4.85 -6.61
CA ILE A 41 -1.34 3.84 -6.31
C ILE A 41 -1.89 2.43 -6.56
N TYR A 42 -3.14 2.16 -6.17
CA TYR A 42 -3.80 0.88 -6.40
C TYR A 42 -3.90 0.56 -7.89
N THR A 43 -4.43 1.49 -8.69
CA THR A 43 -4.58 1.32 -10.14
C THR A 43 -3.22 1.12 -10.80
N LEU A 44 -2.21 1.90 -10.42
CA LEU A 44 -0.87 1.78 -10.95
C LEU A 44 -0.24 0.42 -10.61
N LEU A 45 -0.32 0.00 -9.34
CA LEU A 45 0.24 -1.27 -8.87
C LEU A 45 -0.42 -2.47 -9.56
N MET A 46 -1.76 -2.48 -9.62
CA MET A 46 -2.50 -3.58 -10.26
C MET A 46 -2.30 -3.59 -11.78
N GLY A 47 -2.27 -2.42 -12.42
CA GLY A 47 -1.98 -2.30 -13.85
C GLY A 47 -0.56 -2.77 -14.18
N ALA A 48 0.44 -2.34 -13.42
CA ALA A 48 1.82 -2.79 -13.58
C ALA A 48 1.96 -4.30 -13.37
N ALA A 49 1.27 -4.86 -12.38
CA ALA A 49 1.27 -6.30 -12.12
C ALA A 49 0.55 -7.11 -13.22
N ALA A 50 -0.49 -6.53 -13.85
CA ALA A 50 -1.21 -7.17 -14.95
C ALA A 50 -0.40 -7.16 -16.26
N CYS A 51 0.40 -6.12 -16.49
CA CYS A 51 1.27 -5.97 -17.67
C CYS A 51 2.68 -6.55 -17.48
N ASP A 52 2.95 -7.25 -16.37
CA ASP A 52 4.27 -7.78 -16.02
C ASP A 52 5.41 -6.73 -15.98
N HIS A 53 5.08 -5.47 -15.67
CA HIS A 53 6.05 -4.38 -15.43
C HIS A 53 6.69 -4.54 -14.04
N HIS A 54 7.60 -5.49 -13.90
CA HIS A 54 8.17 -5.90 -12.60
C HIS A 54 8.88 -4.75 -11.87
N PHE A 55 9.58 -3.87 -12.59
CA PHE A 55 10.27 -2.75 -11.99
C PHE A 55 9.28 -1.73 -11.43
N LEU A 56 8.27 -1.32 -12.22
CA LEU A 56 7.22 -0.43 -11.74
C LEU A 56 6.42 -1.01 -10.55
N VAL A 57 6.16 -2.33 -10.54
CA VAL A 57 5.56 -3.00 -9.38
C VAL A 57 6.44 -2.84 -8.14
N GLU A 58 7.73 -3.16 -8.24
CA GLU A 58 8.67 -3.02 -7.12
C GLU A 58 8.71 -1.58 -6.61
N ARG A 59 8.78 -0.59 -7.52
CA ARG A 59 8.81 0.82 -7.14
C ARG A 59 7.50 1.27 -6.49
N SER A 60 6.36 0.78 -6.96
CA SER A 60 5.04 1.03 -6.37
C SER A 60 4.93 0.47 -4.95
N VAL A 61 5.40 -0.77 -4.73
CA VAL A 61 5.41 -1.40 -3.40
C VAL A 61 6.31 -0.64 -2.44
N VAL A 62 7.55 -0.32 -2.84
CA VAL A 62 8.48 0.47 -2.02
C VAL A 62 7.92 1.86 -1.73
N GLY A 63 7.24 2.48 -2.72
CA GLY A 63 6.55 3.74 -2.55
C GLY A 63 5.44 3.70 -1.51
N LEU A 64 4.56 2.72 -1.61
CA LEU A 64 3.47 2.49 -0.66
C LEU A 64 4.01 2.27 0.76
N LEU A 65 5.07 1.47 0.92
CA LEU A 65 5.67 1.19 2.23
C LEU A 65 6.32 2.45 2.84
N ARG A 66 7.02 3.26 2.04
CA ARG A 66 7.57 4.55 2.50
C ARG A 66 6.46 5.50 2.95
N LEU A 67 5.36 5.58 2.19
CA LEU A 67 4.20 6.36 2.59
C LEU A 67 3.62 5.84 3.90
N ALA A 68 3.47 4.51 4.02
CA ALA A 68 2.90 3.92 5.22
C ALA A 68 3.73 4.27 6.46
N ILE A 69 5.04 3.98 6.44
CA ILE A 69 5.95 4.32 7.54
C ILE A 69 5.85 5.81 7.90
N ARG A 70 5.79 6.70 6.89
CA ARG A 70 5.76 8.15 7.13
C ARG A 70 4.43 8.63 7.70
N LEU A 71 3.31 8.12 7.20
CA LEU A 71 1.97 8.57 7.57
C LEU A 71 1.44 7.90 8.83
N MET A 72 1.95 6.71 9.19
CA MET A 72 1.62 6.02 10.43
C MET A 72 1.95 6.82 11.70
N HIS A 73 2.78 7.87 11.60
CA HIS A 73 3.05 8.77 12.73
C HIS A 73 1.83 9.64 13.10
N ARG A 74 0.80 9.68 12.25
CA ARG A 74 -0.47 10.33 12.54
C ARG A 74 -1.52 9.29 12.90
N GLU A 75 -1.97 9.32 14.14
CA GLU A 75 -2.92 8.36 14.68
C GLU A 75 -4.21 8.28 13.84
N GLU A 76 -4.76 9.43 13.45
CA GLU A 76 -5.96 9.51 12.61
C GLU A 76 -5.80 8.89 11.20
N MET A 77 -4.57 8.85 10.67
CA MET A 77 -4.27 8.27 9.36
C MET A 77 -3.97 6.77 9.45
N SER A 78 -3.54 6.28 10.61
CA SER A 78 -2.97 4.94 10.78
C SER A 78 -3.90 3.82 10.31
N PRO A 79 -5.20 3.80 10.67
CA PRO A 79 -6.11 2.78 10.17
C PRO A 79 -6.26 2.80 8.65
N MET A 80 -6.41 4.00 8.05
CA MET A 80 -6.58 4.14 6.59
C MET A 80 -5.32 3.71 5.82
N VAL A 81 -4.15 3.98 6.40
CA VAL A 81 -2.85 3.58 5.84
C VAL A 81 -2.67 2.07 5.89
N LEU A 82 -2.94 1.44 7.04
CA LEU A 82 -2.84 -0.02 7.19
C LEU A 82 -3.83 -0.76 6.27
N GLN A 83 -5.07 -0.28 6.17
CA GLN A 83 -6.05 -0.82 5.23
C GLN A 83 -5.56 -0.75 3.77
N SER A 84 -4.79 0.28 3.42
CA SER A 84 -4.23 0.42 2.07
C SER A 84 -3.19 -0.67 1.77
N LEU A 85 -2.44 -1.16 2.77
CA LEU A 85 -1.47 -2.24 2.58
C LEU A 85 -2.10 -3.56 2.14
N ARG A 86 -3.41 -3.76 2.37
CA ARG A 86 -4.15 -4.95 1.91
C ARG A 86 -4.12 -5.12 0.40
N MET A 87 -3.87 -4.06 -0.38
CA MET A 87 -3.73 -4.20 -1.84
C MET A 87 -2.56 -5.09 -2.25
N LEU A 88 -1.53 -5.22 -1.40
CA LEU A 88 -0.42 -6.14 -1.65
C LEU A 88 -0.88 -7.60 -1.64
N LEU A 89 -1.91 -7.94 -0.86
CA LEU A 89 -2.51 -9.27 -0.81
C LEU A 89 -3.37 -9.59 -2.05
N LEU A 90 -3.64 -8.60 -2.91
CA LEU A 90 -4.34 -8.80 -4.18
C LEU A 90 -3.39 -9.19 -5.33
N LEU A 91 -2.08 -9.06 -5.12
CA LEU A 91 -1.09 -9.48 -6.11
C LEU A 91 -1.11 -11.00 -6.27
N LYS A 92 -0.85 -11.46 -7.50
CA LYS A 92 -0.60 -12.89 -7.77
C LYS A 92 0.56 -13.37 -6.89
N GLY A 93 0.50 -14.60 -6.41
CA GLY A 93 1.53 -15.15 -5.51
C GLY A 93 2.96 -15.05 -6.05
N SER A 94 3.15 -15.22 -7.36
CA SER A 94 4.46 -15.01 -8.01
C SER A 94 4.94 -13.56 -7.93
N THR A 95 4.07 -12.59 -8.21
CA THR A 95 4.37 -11.15 -8.10
C THR A 95 4.67 -10.76 -6.65
N LEU A 96 3.85 -11.23 -5.71
CA LEU A 96 4.05 -10.97 -4.28
C LEU A 96 5.38 -11.56 -3.77
N SER A 97 5.74 -12.77 -4.22
CA SER A 97 7.02 -13.40 -3.90
C SER A 97 8.22 -12.59 -4.42
N ARG A 98 8.15 -12.03 -5.63
CA ARG A 98 9.22 -11.18 -6.19
C ARG A 98 9.50 -9.93 -5.34
N VAL A 99 8.45 -9.30 -4.82
CA VAL A 99 8.57 -8.11 -3.95
C VAL A 99 8.64 -8.46 -2.46
N GLY A 100 8.77 -9.75 -2.12
CA GLY A 100 8.65 -10.24 -0.75
C GLY A 100 9.68 -9.61 0.18
N ARG A 101 10.93 -9.44 -0.28
CA ARG A 101 12.00 -8.80 0.50
C ARG A 101 11.66 -7.34 0.85
N GLN A 102 11.15 -6.59 -0.12
CA GLN A 102 10.75 -5.19 0.03
C GLN A 102 9.59 -5.10 1.04
N VAL A 103 8.59 -5.98 0.92
CA VAL A 103 7.47 -6.05 1.87
C VAL A 103 7.95 -6.42 3.27
N SER A 104 8.77 -7.47 3.45
CA SER A 104 9.31 -7.86 4.76
C SER A 104 10.08 -6.73 5.43
N TYR A 105 10.97 -6.05 4.69
CA TYR A 105 11.73 -4.93 5.21
C TYR A 105 10.82 -3.75 5.56
N GLY A 106 9.86 -3.40 4.70
CA GLY A 106 8.90 -2.34 4.97
C GLY A 106 8.00 -2.62 6.17
N MET A 107 7.56 -3.87 6.36
CA MET A 107 6.82 -4.29 7.55
C MET A 107 7.69 -4.20 8.82
N TYR A 108 8.94 -4.66 8.75
CA TYR A 108 9.89 -4.55 9.86
C TYR A 108 10.08 -3.09 10.29
N GLU A 109 10.39 -2.20 9.35
CA GLU A 109 10.58 -0.78 9.66
C GLU A 109 9.28 -0.12 10.15
N LEU A 110 8.13 -0.42 9.55
CA LEU A 110 6.83 0.11 9.99
C LEU A 110 6.52 -0.27 11.44
N VAL A 111 6.70 -1.55 11.79
CA VAL A 111 6.46 -2.04 13.17
C VAL A 111 7.46 -1.39 14.12
N LYS A 112 8.74 -1.37 13.77
CA LYS A 112 9.81 -0.78 14.57
C LYS A 112 9.57 0.71 14.88
N THR A 113 9.08 1.48 13.92
CA THR A 113 8.90 2.93 14.09
C THR A 113 7.50 3.33 14.56
N SER A 114 6.50 2.49 14.35
CA SER A 114 5.09 2.92 14.45
C SER A 114 4.15 1.90 15.09
N ALA A 115 4.67 0.85 15.74
CA ALA A 115 3.84 -0.12 16.48
C ALA A 115 2.94 0.53 17.55
N ALA A 116 3.40 1.63 18.16
CA ALA A 116 2.64 2.37 19.15
C ALA A 116 1.32 2.96 18.60
N ASN A 117 1.19 3.10 17.28
CA ASN A 117 0.01 3.67 16.62
C ASN A 117 -0.94 2.59 16.06
N ILE A 118 -0.71 1.31 16.42
CA ILE A 118 -1.51 0.17 15.97
C ILE A 118 -2.36 -0.33 17.13
N HIS A 119 -3.65 -0.04 17.08
CA HIS A 119 -4.53 -0.21 18.25
C HIS A 119 -5.51 -1.38 18.15
N SER A 120 -5.75 -1.92 16.95
CA SER A 120 -6.75 -2.97 16.76
C SER A 120 -6.14 -4.31 16.33
N ALA A 121 -6.79 -5.41 16.75
CA ALA A 121 -6.43 -6.74 16.29
C ALA A 121 -6.58 -6.89 14.76
N ALA A 122 -7.53 -6.18 14.16
CA ALA A 122 -7.74 -6.17 12.71
C ALA A 122 -6.56 -5.52 11.97
N ASP A 123 -5.98 -4.47 12.53
CA ASP A 123 -4.80 -3.80 11.98
C ASP A 123 -3.55 -4.69 12.09
N TRP A 124 -3.33 -5.32 13.24
CA TRP A 124 -2.28 -6.31 13.42
C TRP A 124 -2.43 -7.51 12.49
N ALA A 125 -3.66 -7.97 12.24
CA ALA A 125 -3.93 -9.06 11.31
C ALA A 125 -3.45 -8.73 9.88
N ILE A 126 -3.55 -7.48 9.42
CA ILE A 126 -3.03 -7.09 8.10
C ILE A 126 -1.52 -7.30 8.04
N ILE A 127 -0.80 -6.85 9.06
CA ILE A 127 0.67 -6.93 9.13
C ILE A 127 1.11 -8.39 9.20
N PHE A 128 0.53 -9.17 10.10
CA PHE A 128 0.87 -10.59 10.24
C PHE A 128 0.52 -11.39 9.00
N THR A 129 -0.63 -11.15 8.37
CA THR A 129 -0.99 -11.81 7.11
C THR A 129 0.02 -11.51 6.01
N LEU A 130 0.46 -10.24 5.88
CA LEU A 130 1.50 -9.88 4.92
C LEU A 130 2.80 -10.62 5.19
N LEU A 131 3.26 -10.63 6.44
CA LEU A 131 4.48 -11.33 6.86
C LEU A 131 4.38 -12.85 6.65
N GLU A 132 3.24 -13.47 6.93
CA GLU A 132 2.99 -14.88 6.65
C GLU A 132 3.07 -15.17 5.15
N CYS A 133 2.49 -14.31 4.31
CA CYS A 133 2.53 -14.49 2.86
C CYS A 133 3.95 -14.35 2.29
N VAL A 134 4.70 -13.33 2.70
CA VAL A 134 6.04 -13.06 2.12
C VAL A 134 7.17 -13.82 2.83
N GLY A 135 6.97 -14.22 4.08
CA GLY A 135 7.98 -14.90 4.90
C GLY A 135 7.77 -16.41 4.99
N ALA A 136 6.55 -16.85 5.25
CA ALA A 136 6.21 -18.28 5.38
C ALA A 136 5.63 -18.89 4.09
N GLY A 137 5.43 -18.08 3.04
CA GLY A 137 4.86 -18.53 1.77
C GLY A 137 3.38 -18.88 1.86
N ALA A 138 2.67 -18.37 2.88
CA ALA A 138 1.23 -18.56 3.00
C ALA A 138 0.51 -18.00 1.78
N ARG A 139 -0.60 -18.64 1.39
CA ARG A 139 -1.43 -18.13 0.29
C ARG A 139 -2.19 -16.91 0.79
N PRO A 140 -2.23 -15.80 0.03
CA PRO A 140 -3.04 -14.64 0.41
C PRO A 140 -4.49 -15.07 0.67
N PRO A 141 -5.10 -14.61 1.77
CA PRO A 141 -6.50 -14.92 2.04
C PRO A 141 -7.37 -14.36 0.91
N ARG A 142 -8.49 -15.04 0.61
CA ARG A 142 -9.46 -14.52 -0.35
C ARG A 142 -9.98 -13.19 0.17
N VAL A 143 -9.56 -12.08 -0.44
CA VAL A 143 -9.95 -10.75 0.00
C VAL A 143 -11.43 -10.55 -0.31
N VAL A 144 -12.29 -10.76 0.69
CA VAL A 144 -13.67 -10.30 0.64
C VAL A 144 -13.62 -8.79 0.91
N TYR A 145 -13.79 -8.00 -0.15
CA TYR A 145 -14.06 -6.58 0.00
C TYR A 145 -15.44 -6.47 0.66
N SER A 146 -15.50 -5.97 1.89
CA SER A 146 -16.76 -5.63 2.57
C SER A 146 -17.01 -4.13 2.41
N PRO A 147 -17.93 -3.67 1.55
CA PRO A 147 -18.20 -2.24 1.35
C PRO A 147 -18.89 -1.54 2.55
N LEU A 148 -19.06 -2.22 3.70
CA LEU A 148 -20.03 -1.83 4.72
C LEU A 148 -19.48 -1.06 5.94
N GLN A 149 -18.20 -0.68 5.98
CA GLN A 149 -17.64 0.07 7.13
C GLN A 149 -17.63 1.60 6.99
N GLN A 150 -18.12 2.17 5.88
CA GLN A 150 -18.32 3.63 5.77
C GLN A 150 -19.68 4.11 6.27
N ALA A 151 -20.67 3.23 6.47
CA ALA A 151 -22.04 3.62 6.84
C ALA A 151 -22.26 3.84 8.35
N SER A 152 -21.39 3.33 9.23
CA SER A 152 -21.63 3.33 10.67
C SER A 152 -21.22 4.63 11.41
N GLN A 153 -20.71 5.66 10.71
CA GLN A 153 -20.37 6.96 11.33
C GLN A 153 -21.32 8.12 10.98
N GLN A 154 -22.35 7.91 10.14
CA GLN A 154 -23.36 8.95 9.84
C GLN A 154 -24.71 8.76 10.54
N GLY A 155 -24.88 7.70 11.34
CA GLY A 155 -26.18 7.29 11.88
C GLY A 155 -26.45 7.55 13.36
N ALA A 156 -25.77 8.50 14.02
CA ALA A 156 -26.02 8.83 15.43
C ALA A 156 -26.15 10.33 15.67
N LYS A 157 -27.09 10.97 14.95
CA LYS A 157 -27.75 12.21 15.38
C LYS A 157 -29.20 12.19 14.91
N SER A 158 -30.08 11.66 15.73
CA SER A 158 -31.51 12.02 15.86
C SER A 158 -32.01 11.46 17.18
#